data_AF-A0A3N5MWX2-F1
#
_entry.id   AF-A0A3N5MWX2-F1
#
_cell.length_a   1.000
_cell.length_b   1.000
_cell.length_c   1.000
_cell.angle_alpha   90.00
_cell.angle_beta   90.00
_cell.angle_gamma   90.00
#
_symmetry.space_group_name_H-M   'P 1'
#
loop_
_entity.id
_entity.type
_entity.pdbx_description
1 polymer ?
#
loop_
_entity_poly.entity_id
_entity_poly.type
_entity_poly.pdbx_seq_one_letter_code
_entity_poly.pdbx_strand_id
1 'polypeptide(L)'
;DAIYSYNAAESYALAIAHLSDRLRGAGPWRTPWPTDDRGLSRAERKEVQERLLQHGYDIGVADGMIGVRTRAAIREFQAARGMAADGRAGGRLLDALRTLGQGIR
;
A
#
# COMPACT_ATOMS: atom_id res chain seq x y z
N ASP A 1 21.60 3.02 -16.20
CA ASP A 1 20.96 2.28 -15.10
C ASP A 1 21.47 2.78 -13.74
N ALA A 2 21.17 4.04 -13.39
CA ALA A 2 21.84 4.77 -12.30
C ALA A 2 20.88 5.36 -11.24
N ILE A 3 19.56 5.25 -11.44
CA ILE A 3 18.56 5.87 -10.55
C ILE A 3 18.16 4.91 -9.41
N TYR A 4 18.34 3.60 -9.58
CA TYR A 4 17.94 2.60 -8.59
C TYR A 4 18.88 2.46 -7.37
N SER A 5 20.08 3.04 -7.38
CA SER A 5 21.12 2.74 -6.39
C SER A 5 21.17 3.66 -5.16
N TYR A 6 20.24 4.62 -5.00
CA TYR A 6 20.23 5.52 -3.84
C TYR A 6 18.99 5.32 -2.94
N ASN A 7 17.86 4.91 -3.52
CA ASN A 7 16.68 4.44 -2.80
C ASN A 7 15.81 3.66 -3.79
N ALA A 8 15.54 2.37 -3.53
CA ALA A 8 14.75 1.52 -4.43
C ALA A 8 13.23 1.87 -4.44
N ALA A 9 12.83 2.99 -3.84
CA ALA A 9 11.47 3.48 -3.90
C ALA A 9 11.16 4.07 -5.29
N GLU A 10 10.16 3.50 -5.96
CA GLU A 10 9.60 4.02 -7.21
C GLU A 10 9.21 5.51 -7.12
N SER A 11 8.85 5.97 -5.92
CA SER A 11 8.54 7.39 -5.65
C SER A 11 9.74 8.32 -5.82
N TYR A 12 10.96 7.86 -5.53
CA TYR A 12 12.19 8.66 -5.70
C TYR A 12 12.51 8.85 -7.18
N ALA A 13 12.46 7.76 -7.96
CA ALA A 13 12.64 7.80 -9.41
C ALA A 13 11.58 8.68 -10.08
N LEU A 14 10.30 8.55 -9.67
CA LEU A 14 9.21 9.37 -10.17
C LEU A 14 9.40 10.86 -9.84
N ALA A 15 9.88 11.18 -8.64
CA ALA A 15 10.15 12.56 -8.23
C ALA A 15 11.26 13.21 -9.07
N ILE A 16 12.35 12.48 -9.33
CA ILE A 16 13.45 12.97 -10.17
C ILE A 16 12.99 13.18 -11.62
N ALA A 17 12.27 12.20 -12.17
CA ALA A 17 11.72 12.29 -13.52
C ALA A 17 10.80 13.50 -13.64
N HIS A 18 9.87 13.66 -12.67
CA HIS A 18 8.96 14.80 -12.65
C HIS A 18 9.69 16.13 -12.52
N LEU A 19 10.67 16.24 -11.61
CA LEU A 19 11.49 17.45 -11.47
C LEU A 19 12.21 17.79 -12.78
N SER A 20 12.76 16.78 -13.46
CA SER A 20 13.45 16.96 -14.74
C SER A 20 12.51 17.50 -15.82
N ASP A 21 11.27 17.03 -15.87
CA ASP A 21 10.25 17.53 -16.81
C ASP A 21 9.86 18.98 -16.49
N ARG A 22 9.73 19.32 -15.21
CA ARG A 22 9.46 20.70 -14.76
C ARG A 22 10.59 21.65 -15.15
N LEU A 23 11.85 21.23 -15.05
CA LEU A 23 13.01 22.01 -15.49
C LEU A 23 13.06 22.23 -17.01
N ARG A 24 12.47 21.32 -17.81
CA ARG A 24 12.32 21.47 -19.26
C ARG A 24 11.11 22.31 -19.69
N GLY A 25 10.37 22.88 -18.73
CA GLY A 25 9.17 23.68 -19.00
C GLY A 25 7.89 22.86 -19.20
N ALA A 26 7.90 21.56 -18.91
CA ALA A 26 6.69 20.75 -18.96
C ALA A 26 5.72 21.11 -17.81
N GLY A 27 4.42 20.89 -18.07
CA GLY A 27 3.35 21.13 -17.10
C GLY A 27 3.34 20.17 -15.90
N PRO A 28 2.51 20.44 -14.88
CA PRO A 28 2.29 19.52 -13.76
C PRO A 28 1.59 18.23 -14.22
N TRP A 29 1.48 17.24 -13.34
CA TRP A 29 0.67 16.06 -13.59
C TRP A 29 -0.77 16.44 -13.96
N ARG A 30 -1.30 15.83 -15.01
CA ARG A 30 -2.68 16.07 -15.47
C ARG A 30 -3.71 15.53 -14.47
N THR A 31 -3.41 14.39 -13.87
CA THR A 31 -4.23 13.78 -12.81
C THR A 31 -3.61 14.15 -11.47
N PRO A 32 -4.36 14.79 -10.56
CA PRO A 32 -3.85 15.06 -9.22
C PRO A 32 -3.56 13.75 -8.49
N TRP A 33 -2.60 13.80 -7.58
CA TRP A 33 -2.26 12.64 -6.78
C TRP A 33 -3.46 12.22 -5.91
N PRO A 34 -3.87 10.94 -5.90
CA PRO A 34 -4.97 10.49 -5.06
C PRO A 34 -4.58 10.59 -3.58
N THR A 35 -5.31 11.41 -2.82
CA THR A 35 -5.12 11.64 -1.38
C THR A 35 -6.23 11.01 -0.53
N ASP A 36 -7.20 10.35 -1.16
CA ASP A 36 -8.39 9.75 -0.54
C ASP A 36 -8.07 8.47 0.25
N ASP A 37 -6.87 7.91 0.11
CA ASP A 37 -6.41 6.75 0.85
C ASP A 37 -5.04 6.98 1.49
N ARG A 38 -5.08 7.42 2.76
CA ARG A 38 -3.88 7.73 3.54
C ARG A 38 -2.96 6.52 3.68
N GLY A 39 -1.66 6.81 3.75
CA GLY A 39 -0.67 5.81 4.15
C GLY A 39 -0.84 5.36 5.60
N LEU A 40 -0.38 4.15 5.88
CA LEU A 40 -0.38 3.57 7.22
C LEU A 40 0.95 3.79 7.94
N SER A 41 0.88 4.06 9.24
CA SER A 41 2.03 4.01 10.14
C SER A 41 2.59 2.59 10.26
N ARG A 42 3.82 2.44 10.79
CA ARG A 42 4.42 1.11 11.02
C ARG A 42 3.55 0.23 11.93
N ALA A 43 2.96 0.82 12.96
CA ALA A 43 2.04 0.12 13.87
C ALA A 43 0.79 -0.36 13.14
N GLU A 44 0.18 0.48 12.31
CA GLU A 44 -0.99 0.12 11.53
C GLU A 44 -0.70 -0.95 10.46
N ARG A 45 0.47 -0.92 9.83
CA ARG A 45 0.90 -1.99 8.91
C ARG A 45 1.04 -3.33 9.63
N LYS A 46 1.54 -3.30 10.87
CA LYS A 46 1.61 -4.50 11.71
C LYS A 46 0.21 -4.99 12.07
N GLU A 47 -0.71 -4.08 12.40
CA GLU A 47 -2.12 -4.43 12.66
C GLU A 47 -2.77 -5.08 11.43
N VAL A 48 -2.54 -4.56 10.22
CA VAL A 48 -3.02 -5.19 8.97
C VAL A 48 -2.51 -6.63 8.87
N GLN A 49 -1.21 -6.85 9.09
CA GLN A 49 -0.61 -8.18 9.04
C GLN A 49 -1.20 -9.13 10.09
N GLU A 50 -1.33 -8.68 11.34
CA GLU A 50 -1.94 -9.46 12.42
C GLU A 50 -3.38 -9.87 12.08
N ARG A 51 -4.17 -8.96 11.51
CA ARG A 51 -5.54 -9.25 11.08
C ARG A 51 -5.60 -10.22 9.90
N LEU A 52 -4.72 -10.07 8.92
CA LEU A 52 -4.63 -11.02 7.80
C LEU A 52 -4.32 -12.44 8.31
N LEU A 53 -3.38 -12.59 9.25
CA LEU A 53 -3.10 -13.87 9.89
C LEU A 53 -4.30 -14.43 10.65
N GLN A 54 -5.02 -13.59 11.41
CA GLN A 54 -6.24 -13.99 12.12
C GLN A 54 -7.35 -14.48 11.18
N HIS A 55 -7.36 -14.00 9.94
CA HIS A 55 -8.31 -14.41 8.91
C HIS A 55 -7.79 -15.53 7.98
N GLY A 56 -6.67 -16.17 8.35
CA GLY A 56 -6.18 -17.38 7.67
C GLY A 56 -5.29 -17.12 6.46
N TYR A 57 -4.88 -15.88 6.20
CA TYR A 57 -3.92 -15.58 5.13
C TYR A 57 -2.50 -15.87 5.61
N ASP A 58 -1.75 -16.69 4.87
CA ASP A 58 -0.33 -16.94 5.16
C ASP A 58 0.56 -15.82 4.59
N ILE A 59 0.93 -14.88 5.47
CA ILE A 59 1.84 -13.79 5.16
C ILE A 59 3.21 -13.94 5.82
N GLY A 60 3.43 -14.99 6.62
CA GLY A 60 4.56 -15.11 7.54
C GLY A 60 4.43 -14.26 8.81
N VAL A 61 5.45 -13.46 9.14
CA VAL A 61 5.52 -12.72 10.41
C VAL A 61 4.95 -11.30 10.25
N ALA A 62 4.16 -10.85 11.24
CA ALA A 62 3.71 -9.47 11.34
C ALA A 62 4.83 -8.54 11.87
N ASP A 63 5.72 -8.12 10.98
CA ASP A 63 6.90 -7.31 11.27
C ASP A 63 6.72 -5.79 10.99
N GLY A 64 5.59 -5.38 10.41
CA GLY A 64 5.28 -4.03 9.96
C GLY A 64 5.83 -3.67 8.58
N MET A 65 6.43 -4.63 7.87
CA MET A 65 6.93 -4.48 6.50
C MET A 65 5.98 -5.17 5.51
N ILE A 66 5.45 -4.39 4.57
CA ILE A 66 4.55 -4.92 3.55
C ILE A 66 5.40 -5.55 2.44
N GLY A 67 5.67 -6.85 2.57
CA GLY A 67 6.41 -7.66 1.61
C GLY A 67 5.54 -8.23 0.49
N VAL A 68 6.13 -9.07 -0.38
CA VAL A 68 5.42 -9.70 -1.50
C VAL A 68 4.26 -10.56 -1.02
N ARG A 69 4.47 -11.40 -0.01
CA ARG A 69 3.42 -12.26 0.58
C ARG A 69 2.28 -11.44 1.18
N THR A 70 2.62 -10.41 1.96
CA THR A 70 1.60 -9.51 2.52
C THR A 70 0.80 -8.81 1.42
N ARG A 71 1.45 -8.32 0.35
CA ARG A 71 0.73 -7.72 -0.79
C ARG A 71 -0.19 -8.71 -1.50
N ALA A 72 0.23 -9.97 -1.66
CA ALA A 72 -0.61 -11.00 -2.26
C ALA A 72 -1.87 -11.25 -1.42
N ALA A 73 -1.72 -11.46 -0.11
CA ALA A 73 -2.85 -11.61 0.81
C ALA A 73 -3.78 -10.39 0.82
N ILE A 74 -3.22 -9.17 0.72
CA ILE A 74 -4.04 -7.95 0.61
C ILE A 74 -4.89 -7.98 -0.66
N ARG A 75 -4.33 -8.40 -1.81
CA ARG A 75 -5.09 -8.50 -3.07
C ARG A 75 -6.22 -9.51 -2.97
N GLU A 76 -5.95 -10.66 -2.38
CA GLU A 76 -6.95 -11.70 -2.15
C GLU A 76 -8.09 -11.18 -1.25
N PHE A 77 -7.73 -10.53 -0.13
CA PHE A 77 -8.70 -9.90 0.76
C PHE A 77 -9.53 -8.83 0.03
N GLN A 78 -8.88 -7.94 -0.72
CA GLN A 78 -9.54 -6.89 -1.49
C GLN A 78 -10.52 -7.50 -2.50
N ALA A 79 -10.11 -8.51 -3.25
CA ALA A 79 -10.95 -9.22 -4.20
C ALA A 79 -12.17 -9.87 -3.51
N ALA A 80 -11.95 -10.53 -2.38
CA ALA A 80 -13.03 -11.13 -1.59
C ALA A 80 -14.04 -10.11 -1.04
N ARG A 81 -13.65 -8.83 -0.94
CA ARG A 81 -14.49 -7.72 -0.47
C ARG A 81 -15.01 -6.81 -1.58
N GLY A 82 -14.81 -7.17 -2.84
CA GLY A 82 -15.24 -6.34 -3.97
C GLY A 82 -14.50 -4.99 -4.05
N MET A 83 -13.35 -4.88 -3.39
CA MET A 83 -12.46 -3.71 -3.46
C MET A 83 -11.55 -3.82 -4.70
N ALA A 84 -10.93 -2.71 -5.09
CA ALA A 84 -9.84 -2.75 -6.08
C ALA A 84 -8.66 -3.58 -5.52
N ALA A 85 -8.32 -4.68 -6.18
CA ALA A 85 -7.29 -5.64 -5.76
C ALA A 85 -5.87 -5.18 -6.17
N ASP A 86 -5.47 -3.98 -5.75
CA ASP A 86 -4.17 -3.38 -6.06
C ASP A 86 -3.02 -3.89 -5.16
N GLY A 87 -3.34 -4.46 -4.00
CA GLY A 87 -2.39 -4.92 -2.99
C GLY A 87 -1.86 -3.81 -2.09
N ARG A 88 -2.47 -2.62 -2.09
CA ARG A 88 -2.05 -1.47 -1.30
C ARG A 88 -2.55 -1.58 0.14
N ALA A 89 -1.62 -1.45 1.09
CA ALA A 89 -1.93 -1.34 2.51
C ALA A 89 -2.29 0.11 2.88
N GLY A 90 -3.52 0.52 2.60
CA GLY A 90 -4.06 1.85 2.89
C GLY A 90 -5.04 1.88 4.08
N GLY A 91 -5.49 3.09 4.44
CA GLY A 91 -6.49 3.30 5.49
C GLY A 91 -7.80 2.54 5.22
N ARG A 92 -8.27 2.55 3.98
CA ARG A 92 -9.51 1.84 3.61
C ARG A 92 -9.42 0.33 3.84
N LEU A 93 -8.27 -0.27 3.56
CA LEU A 93 -8.03 -1.69 3.82
C LEU A 93 -8.06 -1.98 5.33
N LEU A 94 -7.39 -1.15 6.12
CA LEU A 94 -7.32 -1.33 7.57
C LEU A 94 -8.72 -1.26 8.21
N ASP A 95 -9.54 -0.30 7.77
CA ASP A 95 -10.92 -0.17 8.27
C ASP A 95 -11.77 -1.38 7.85
N ALA A 96 -11.61 -1.89 6.62
CA ALA A 96 -12.27 -3.11 6.17
C ALA A 96 -11.86 -4.36 6.98
N LEU A 97 -10.59 -4.47 7.39
CA LEU A 97 -10.10 -5.55 8.25
C LEU A 97 -10.59 -5.40 9.70
N ARG A 98 -10.75 -4.17 10.20
CA ARG A 98 -11.30 -3.90 11.55
C ARG A 98 -12.77 -4.27 11.65
N THR A 99 -13.57 -3.94 10.64
CA THR A 99 -15.00 -4.25 10.60
C THR A 99 -15.27 -5.76 10.52
N LEU A 100 -14.40 -6.53 9.84
CA LEU A 100 -14.53 -7.99 9.80
C LEU A 100 -14.43 -8.64 11.18
N GLY A 101 -13.62 -8.10 12.09
CA GLY A 101 -13.46 -8.64 13.45
C GLY A 101 -14.61 -8.28 14.42
N GLN A 102 -15.54 -7.40 14.04
CA GLN A 102 -16.63 -6.96 14.92
C GLN A 102 -17.97 -7.68 14.68
N GLY A 103 -18.04 -8.60 13.71
CA GLY A 103 -19.26 -9.34 13.36
C GLY A 103 -19.53 -10.61 14.18
N ILE A 104 -18.74 -10.91 15.21
CA ILE A 104 -18.93 -12.07 16.09
C ILE A 104 -19.09 -11.56 17.53
N ARG A 105 -20.28 -11.06 17.86
CA ARG A 105 -20.79 -10.94 19.24
C ARG A 105 -22.29 -11.22 19.23
#